data_AF-A0A661ZZJ0-F1
#
_entry.id   AF-A0A661ZZJ0-F1
#
_cell.length_a   1.000
_cell.length_b   1.000
_cell.length_c   1.000
_cell.angle_alpha   90.00
_cell.angle_beta   90.00
_cell.angle_gamma   90.00
#
_symmetry.space_group_name_H-M   'P 1'
#
loop_
_entity.id
_entity.type
_entity.pdbx_description
1 polymer ?
#
loop_
_entity_poly.entity_id
_entity_poly.type
_entity_poly.pdbx_seq_one_letter_code
_entity_poly.pdbx_strand_id
1 'polypeptide(L)'
;MPLYLSSENKNDLLGNLILGNSWETFVVEQIITHFPDWNPTFYRIATGAEMDLVLSRGNKRIGIEIKASSTSKVTKGFWNAIEDLKLEKTWLIAPIHESYFIREDVKVSSLDEFLRDHQN
;
A
#
# COMPACT_ATOMS: atom_id res chain seq x y z
N MET A 1 7.14 -19.55 -1.97
CA MET A 1 6.45 -19.24 -0.71
C MET A 1 6.55 -17.74 -0.50
N PRO A 2 5.44 -17.01 -0.36
CA PRO A 2 5.50 -15.56 -0.16
C PRO A 2 6.00 -15.26 1.25
N LEU A 3 6.91 -14.30 1.38
CA LEU A 3 7.37 -13.85 2.69
C LEU A 3 6.38 -12.78 3.17
N TYR A 4 5.41 -13.19 3.97
CA TYR A 4 4.61 -12.25 4.75
C TYR A 4 5.42 -11.88 5.99
N LEU A 5 5.96 -10.67 6.00
CA LEU A 5 6.50 -10.10 7.23
C LEU A 5 5.30 -9.58 8.03
N SER A 6 4.72 -10.46 8.84
CA SER A 6 3.75 -10.08 9.87
C SER A 6 4.52 -9.36 10.98
N SER A 7 4.38 -8.06 11.07
CA SER A 7 4.84 -7.27 12.21
C SER A 7 3.68 -7.11 13.17
N GLU A 8 3.81 -7.68 14.37
CA GLU A 8 2.81 -7.50 15.43
C GLU A 8 2.95 -6.14 16.14
N ASN A 9 3.86 -5.26 15.67
CA ASN A 9 4.11 -3.96 16.29
C ASN A 9 4.45 -2.86 15.25
N LYS A 10 3.92 -1.64 15.46
CA LYS A 10 4.08 -0.48 14.56
C LYS A 10 5.56 -0.15 14.28
N ASN A 11 6.44 -0.36 15.25
CA ASN A 11 7.88 -0.10 15.12
C ASN A 11 8.57 -1.06 14.14
N ASP A 12 8.13 -2.32 14.06
CA ASP A 12 8.71 -3.30 13.15
C ASP A 12 8.29 -3.05 11.70
N LEU A 13 7.11 -2.45 11.50
CA LEU A 13 6.69 -1.99 10.17
C LEU A 13 7.63 -0.89 9.65
N LEU A 14 7.88 0.11 10.49
CA LEU A 14 8.69 1.27 10.13
C LEU A 14 10.17 0.91 9.97
N GLY A 15 10.67 -0.07 10.72
CA GLY A 15 12.05 -0.57 10.60
C GLY A 15 12.36 -1.27 9.26
N ASN A 16 11.33 -1.79 8.58
CA ASN A 16 11.46 -2.43 7.26
C ASN A 16 11.47 -1.43 6.09
N LEU A 17 11.03 -0.19 6.33
CA LEU A 17 11.21 0.89 5.37
C LEU A 17 12.67 1.35 5.46
N ILE A 18 13.50 0.91 4.52
CA ILE A 18 14.84 1.47 4.36
C ILE A 18 14.69 2.99 4.29
N LEU A 19 15.35 3.69 5.21
CA LEU A 19 15.37 5.16 5.43
C LEU A 19 15.74 5.96 4.16
N GLY A 20 14.89 5.91 3.13
CA GLY A 20 15.15 6.43 1.79
C GLY A 20 14.35 7.67 1.44
N ASN A 21 13.16 7.87 2.00
CA ASN A 21 12.37 9.09 1.80
C ASN A 21 11.38 9.31 2.95
N SER A 22 11.42 10.49 3.57
CA SER A 22 10.48 10.90 4.61
C SER A 22 9.01 10.80 4.20
N TRP A 23 8.72 10.90 2.89
CA TRP A 23 7.37 10.80 2.34
C TRP A 23 6.75 9.41 2.49
N GLU A 24 7.47 8.34 2.13
CA GLU A 24 6.92 6.98 2.15
C GLU A 24 6.61 6.53 3.57
N THR A 25 7.55 6.77 4.50
CA THR A 25 7.34 6.53 5.93
C THR A 25 6.18 7.35 6.47
N PHE A 26 6.08 8.64 6.12
CA PHE A 26 4.95 9.47 6.53
C PHE A 26 3.61 8.91 6.04
N VAL A 27 3.52 8.52 4.75
CA VAL A 27 2.30 7.93 4.17
C VAL A 27 1.90 6.65 4.92
N VAL A 28 2.84 5.73 5.14
CA VAL A 28 2.59 4.49 5.90
C VAL A 28 2.09 4.79 7.31
N GLU A 29 2.73 5.73 8.02
CA GLU A 29 2.32 6.12 9.37
C GLU A 29 0.91 6.69 9.42
N GLN A 30 0.57 7.57 8.48
CA GLN A 30 -0.78 8.14 8.39
C GLN A 30 -1.81 7.03 8.14
N ILE A 31 -1.55 6.12 7.20
CA ILE A 31 -2.46 5.03 6.88
C ILE A 31 -2.65 4.10 8.09
N ILE A 32 -1.57 3.62 8.72
CA ILE A 32 -1.69 2.74 9.89
C ILE A 32 -2.47 3.42 11.02
N THR A 33 -2.23 4.72 11.24
CA THR A 33 -2.91 5.48 12.30
C THR A 33 -4.40 5.66 12.03
N HIS A 34 -4.81 5.80 10.76
CA HIS A 34 -6.22 5.97 10.38
C HIS A 34 -6.99 4.64 10.21
N PHE A 35 -6.30 3.49 10.24
CA PHE A 35 -6.90 2.17 10.03
C PHE A 35 -6.63 1.23 11.22
N PRO A 36 -7.06 1.59 12.46
CA PRO A 36 -6.72 0.83 13.67
C PRO A 36 -7.30 -0.59 13.72
N ASP A 37 -8.41 -0.85 13.02
CA ASP A 37 -9.07 -2.16 12.95
C ASP A 37 -8.59 -3.04 11.78
N TRP A 38 -7.56 -2.59 11.07
CA TRP A 38 -6.96 -3.35 9.97
C TRP A 38 -5.58 -3.86 10.38
N ASN A 39 -5.21 -5.02 9.85
CA ASN A 39 -3.89 -5.60 10.02
C ASN A 39 -2.96 -5.16 8.86
N PRO A 40 -2.01 -4.25 9.10
CA PRO A 40 -1.02 -3.84 8.11
C PRO A 40 0.11 -4.87 7.97
N THR A 41 0.49 -5.20 6.73
CA THR A 41 1.62 -6.09 6.41
C THR A 41 2.35 -5.62 5.16
N PHE A 42 3.65 -5.91 5.05
CA PHE A 42 4.42 -5.75 3.82
C PHE A 42 4.40 -7.05 3.01
N TYR A 43 4.35 -6.95 1.68
CA TYR A 43 4.46 -8.11 0.79
C TYR A 43 5.65 -7.98 -0.14
N ARG A 44 6.54 -8.97 -0.10
CA ARG A 44 7.67 -9.10 -1.00
C ARG A 44 7.94 -10.58 -1.26
N ILE A 45 8.17 -10.94 -2.52
CA ILE A 45 8.58 -12.30 -2.89
C ILE A 45 9.94 -12.27 -3.61
N ALA A 46 10.66 -13.39 -3.56
CA ALA A 46 12.02 -13.52 -4.10
C ALA A 46 12.14 -13.17 -5.59
N THR A 47 11.04 -13.25 -6.36
CA THR A 47 11.00 -12.90 -7.79
C THR A 47 10.77 -11.41 -8.05
N GLY A 48 10.77 -10.57 -7.02
CA GLY A 48 10.68 -9.11 -7.12
C GLY A 48 9.27 -8.55 -7.29
N ALA A 49 8.22 -9.33 -6.99
CA ALA A 49 6.90 -8.75 -6.79
C ALA A 49 6.82 -8.14 -5.39
N GLU A 50 6.31 -6.92 -5.32
CA GLU A 50 6.30 -6.07 -4.13
C GLU A 50 4.93 -5.40 -4.03
N MET A 51 4.47 -5.22 -2.80
CA MET A 51 3.39 -4.31 -2.43
C MET A 51 3.81 -3.63 -1.13
N ASP A 52 3.89 -2.30 -1.16
CA ASP A 52 4.41 -1.52 -0.04
C ASP A 52 3.55 -1.69 1.22
N LEU A 53 2.24 -1.84 1.10
CA LEU A 53 1.39 -2.09 2.25
C LEU A 53 0.15 -2.88 1.85
N VAL A 54 -0.19 -3.88 2.65
CA VAL A 54 -1.42 -4.66 2.53
C VAL A 54 -2.19 -4.51 3.82
N LEU A 55 -3.38 -3.90 3.74
CA LEU A 55 -4.32 -3.80 4.85
C LEU A 55 -5.31 -4.95 4.76
N SER A 56 -5.39 -5.76 5.82
CA SER A 56 -6.33 -6.88 5.90
C SER A 56 -7.36 -6.68 7.02
N ARG A 57 -8.64 -6.90 6.76
CA ARG A 57 -9.70 -6.92 7.79
C ARG A 57 -10.75 -7.99 7.46
N GLY A 58 -10.74 -9.08 8.20
CA GLY A 58 -11.52 -10.27 7.86
C GLY A 58 -11.10 -10.80 6.48
N ASN A 59 -12.06 -10.92 5.57
CA ASN A 59 -11.80 -11.36 4.19
C ASN A 59 -11.37 -10.22 3.25
N LYS A 60 -11.42 -8.97 3.70
CA LYS A 60 -11.09 -7.80 2.87
C LYS A 60 -9.59 -7.56 2.85
N ARG A 61 -9.06 -7.30 1.66
CA ARG A 61 -7.66 -6.90 1.46
C ARG A 61 -7.55 -5.71 0.52
N ILE A 62 -6.83 -4.70 0.97
CA ILE A 62 -6.50 -3.50 0.19
C ILE A 62 -4.97 -3.46 0.03
N GLY A 63 -4.49 -3.39 -1.21
CA GLY A 63 -3.07 -3.15 -1.48
C GLY A 63 -2.81 -1.68 -1.71
N ILE A 64 -1.65 -1.23 -1.26
CA ILE A 64 -1.23 0.16 -1.30
C ILE A 64 0.22 0.17 -1.76
N GLU A 65 0.48 0.85 -2.86
CA GLU A 65 1.79 1.16 -3.38
C GLU A 65 2.03 2.66 -3.17
N ILE A 66 3.19 3.05 -2.69
CA ILE A 66 3.51 4.43 -2.33
C ILE A 66 4.59 4.93 -3.28
N LYS A 67 4.39 6.11 -3.86
CA LYS A 67 5.36 6.74 -4.75
C LYS A 67 5.64 8.17 -4.30
N ALA A 68 6.92 8.47 -4.11
CA ALA A 68 7.39 9.84 -3.85
C ALA A 68 7.29 10.76 -5.08
N SER A 69 7.03 10.21 -6.27
CA SER A 69 6.82 10.96 -7.51
C SER A 69 5.41 10.73 -8.07
N SER A 70 4.94 11.69 -8.86
CA SER A 70 3.64 11.64 -9.55
C SER A 70 3.60 10.66 -10.73
N THR A 71 4.71 9.99 -11.06
CA THR A 71 4.77 9.03 -12.16
C THR A 71 4.16 7.69 -11.74
N SER A 72 3.08 7.28 -12.41
CA SER A 72 2.31 6.07 -12.10
C SER A 72 2.78 4.80 -12.82
N LYS A 73 4.06 4.70 -13.17
CA LYS A 73 4.57 3.48 -13.82
C LYS A 73 4.51 2.32 -12.83
N VAL A 74 3.55 1.43 -13.04
CA VAL A 74 3.41 0.15 -12.34
C VAL A 74 4.23 -0.92 -13.04
N THR A 75 4.75 -1.87 -12.27
CA THR A 75 5.62 -2.94 -12.77
C THR A 75 4.82 -4.23 -13.00
N LYS A 76 5.41 -5.22 -13.67
CA LYS A 76 4.84 -6.58 -13.72
C LYS A 76 4.67 -7.19 -12.32
N GLY A 77 5.62 -6.90 -11.42
CA GLY A 77 5.57 -7.36 -10.03
C GLY A 77 4.34 -6.84 -9.28
N PHE A 78 3.99 -5.56 -9.47
CA PHE A 78 2.79 -4.95 -8.90
C PHE A 78 1.51 -5.70 -9.31
N TRP A 79 1.36 -6.01 -10.60
CA TRP A 79 0.19 -6.75 -11.09
C TRP A 79 0.12 -8.18 -10.54
N ASN A 80 1.27 -8.88 -10.49
CA ASN A 80 1.34 -10.20 -9.89
C ASN A 80 0.96 -10.17 -8.41
N ALA A 81 1.40 -9.16 -7.65
CA ALA A 81 1.05 -9.01 -6.24
C ALA A 81 -0.47 -8.87 -6.05
N ILE A 82 -1.17 -8.13 -6.93
CA ILE A 82 -2.63 -8.02 -6.88
C ILE A 82 -3.31 -9.39 -7.04
N GLU A 83 -2.85 -10.19 -8.00
CA GLU A 83 -3.40 -11.53 -8.27
C GLU A 83 -3.09 -12.51 -7.13
N ASP A 84 -1.83 -12.56 -6.68
CA ASP A 84 -1.35 -13.45 -5.61
C ASP A 84 -2.09 -13.20 -4.29
N LEU A 85 -2.26 -11.92 -3.94
CA LEU A 85 -2.90 -11.49 -2.69
C LEU A 85 -4.42 -11.47 -2.78
N LYS A 86 -5.01 -11.59 -3.97
CA LYS A 86 -6.46 -11.43 -4.21
C LYS A 86 -6.98 -10.13 -3.59
N LEU A 87 -6.37 -9.01 -3.96
CA LEU A 87 -6.75 -7.70 -3.45
C LEU A 87 -8.12 -7.28 -4.02
N GLU A 88 -8.99 -6.73 -3.17
CA GLU A 88 -10.30 -6.21 -3.60
C GLU A 88 -10.16 -4.82 -4.23
N LYS A 89 -9.25 -4.02 -3.68
CA LYS A 89 -8.89 -2.69 -4.18
C LYS A 89 -7.40 -2.47 -4.03
N THR A 90 -6.83 -1.73 -4.96
CA THR A 90 -5.43 -1.32 -4.93
C THR A 90 -5.31 0.19 -5.13
N TRP A 91 -4.44 0.80 -4.34
CA TRP A 91 -4.21 2.24 -4.37
C TRP A 91 -2.74 2.54 -4.64
N LEU A 92 -2.49 3.46 -5.56
CA LEU A 92 -1.18 4.09 -5.74
C LEU A 92 -1.23 5.48 -5.13
N ILE A 93 -0.55 5.65 -3.99
CA ILE A 93 -0.51 6.91 -3.25
C ILE A 93 0.68 7.73 -3.71
N ALA A 94 0.40 8.88 -4.29
CA ALA A 94 1.41 9.79 -4.84
C ALA A 94 1.04 11.27 -4.59
N PRO A 95 2.00 12.20 -4.61
CA PRO A 95 1.72 13.63 -4.53
C PRO A 95 1.12 14.14 -5.85
N ILE A 96 -0.18 13.93 -6.04
CA ILE A 96 -0.96 14.33 -7.23
C ILE A 96 -2.14 15.22 -6.87
N HIS A 97 -2.59 16.03 -7.84
CA HIS A 97 -3.74 16.92 -7.66
C HIS A 97 -5.08 16.27 -7.97
N GLU A 98 -5.13 15.40 -8.99
CA GLU A 98 -6.37 14.76 -9.45
C GLU A 98 -6.18 13.25 -9.53
N SER A 99 -7.07 12.52 -8.87
CA SER A 99 -7.06 11.05 -8.86
C SER A 99 -7.62 10.47 -10.16
N TYR A 100 -7.12 9.31 -10.54
CA TYR A 100 -7.57 8.60 -11.74
C TYR A 100 -7.41 7.09 -11.58
N PHE A 101 -8.18 6.35 -12.37
CA PHE A 101 -8.12 4.90 -12.40
C PHE A 101 -7.17 4.42 -13.51
N ILE A 102 -6.30 3.46 -13.18
CA ILE A 102 -5.53 2.69 -14.17
C ILE A 102 -6.31 1.42 -14.55
N ARG A 103 -7.10 0.90 -13.61
CA ARG A 103 -8.02 -0.23 -13.75
C ARG A 103 -9.20 0.01 -12.79
N GLU A 104 -10.34 -0.65 -12.99
CA GLU A 104 -11.54 -0.48 -12.16
C GLU A 104 -11.28 -0.60 -10.65
N ASP A 105 -10.38 -1.49 -10.27
CA ASP A 105 -9.96 -1.79 -8.89
C ASP A 105 -8.58 -1.19 -8.53
N VAL A 106 -7.96 -0.40 -9.43
CA VAL A 106 -6.65 0.24 -9.21
C VAL A 106 -6.74 1.75 -9.43
N LYS A 107 -6.71 2.50 -8.33
CA LYS A 107 -6.81 3.96 -8.31
C LYS A 107 -5.47 4.60 -7.92
N VAL A 108 -5.06 5.61 -8.67
CA VAL A 108 -3.99 6.55 -8.24
C VAL A 108 -4.66 7.69 -7.52
N SER A 109 -4.21 8.01 -6.31
CA SER A 109 -4.76 9.12 -5.53
C SER A 109 -3.71 9.83 -4.67
N SER A 110 -4.09 11.00 -4.16
CA SER A 110 -3.39 11.60 -3.03
C SER A 110 -3.65 10.81 -1.74
N LEU A 111 -2.78 11.00 -0.75
CA LEU A 111 -3.00 10.46 0.60
C LEU A 111 -4.29 11.02 1.20
N ASP A 112 -4.53 12.32 1.08
CA ASP A 112 -5.72 12.96 1.61
C ASP A 112 -7.02 12.34 1.07
N GLU A 113 -7.11 12.16 -0.25
CA GLU A 113 -8.28 11.53 -0.86
C GLU A 113 -8.44 10.07 -0.42
N PHE A 114 -7.35 9.32 -0.33
CA PHE A 114 -7.39 7.95 0.17
C PHE A 114 -7.94 7.88 1.60
N LEU A 115 -7.47 8.76 2.49
CA LEU A 115 -7.94 8.81 3.87
C LEU A 115 -9.42 9.23 3.93
N ARG A 116 -9.82 10.26 3.20
CA ARG A 116 -11.23 10.71 3.13
C ARG A 116 -12.17 9.63 2.61
N ASP A 117 -11.78 8.89 1.58
CA ASP A 117 -12.58 7.80 1.00
C ASP A 117 -12.78 6.61 1.97
N HIS A 118 -12.00 6.54 3.05
CA HIS A 118 -12.06 5.48 4.06
C HIS A 118 -12.39 5.96 5.48
N GLN A 119 -12.73 7.24 5.64
CA GLN A 119 -13.32 7.76 6.88
C GLN A 119 -14.79 7.31 6.95
N ASN A 120 -15.09 6.41 7.88
CA ASN A 120 -16.45 6.21 8.40
C ASN A 120 -16.55 6.86 9.78
#